data_AF-A0A521K8Y4-F1
#
_entry.id   AF-A0A521K8Y4-F1
#
_cell.length_a   1.000
_cell.length_b   1.000
_cell.length_c   1.000
_cell.angle_alpha   90.00
_cell.angle_beta   90.00
_cell.angle_gamma   90.00
#
_symmetry.space_group_name_H-M   'P 1'
#
loop_
_entity.id
_entity.type
_entity.pdbx_description
1 polymer ?
#
loop_
_entity_poly.entity_id
_entity_poly.type
_entity_poly.pdbx_seq_one_letter_code
_entity_poly.pdbx_strand_id
1 'polypeptide(L)'
;MGLFNNEGGARGPMTRSEAKKYVKRNGVLVPSPLWTAENIECIDDRRKSNGIGYPGGVLGMAATLFSSVDTDSRKKIGGFTGFGKSLENFFGGMSGHTDDHNEGHAFPCAGCGHLQAIRNSPDEYGLGSEHLHDFDDYVGSVGGRARDNKRGFNIFNYFGGHNARAVMHINSVDDDHHISLPPNDETDQVFVNHRGVNRVILDNARGVLQGIFGGIFVRDPKEIYDKQLGLTAKRLGADKIPHYTVSSKDGKINVD
;
A
#
# COMPACT_ATOMS: atom_id res chain seq x y z
N MET A 1 28.76 -14.77 -15.16
CA MET A 1 28.57 -13.45 -14.53
C MET A 1 28.10 -12.50 -15.61
N GLY A 2 26.78 -12.31 -15.71
CA GLY A 2 26.20 -11.35 -16.65
C GLY A 2 26.35 -9.95 -16.07
N LEU A 3 26.94 -9.04 -16.85
CA LEU A 3 26.96 -7.62 -16.56
C LEU A 3 25.52 -7.12 -16.64
N PHE A 4 24.92 -6.75 -15.51
CA PHE A 4 23.74 -5.91 -15.51
C PHE A 4 24.21 -4.52 -16.00
N ASN A 5 24.00 -4.25 -17.29
CA ASN A 5 24.10 -2.90 -17.82
C ASN A 5 23.03 -2.06 -17.10
N ASN A 6 23.46 -1.26 -16.12
CA ASN A 6 22.69 -0.13 -15.58
C ASN A 6 22.61 0.95 -16.68
N GLU A 7 21.84 0.71 -17.74
CA GLU A 7 21.52 1.70 -18.78
C GLU A 7 20.31 2.55 -18.36
N GLY A 8 20.48 3.27 -17.26
CA GLY A 8 19.45 4.17 -16.75
C GLY A 8 20.05 5.17 -15.78
N GLY A 9 20.84 6.12 -16.30
CA GLY A 9 21.18 7.32 -15.52
C GLY A 9 19.93 8.00 -14.96
N ALA A 10 20.08 8.84 -13.94
CA ALA A 10 18.95 9.54 -13.31
C ALA A 10 18.13 10.30 -14.38
N ARG A 11 16.97 9.73 -14.75
CA ARG A 11 16.05 10.36 -15.69
C ARG A 11 15.23 11.39 -14.92
N GLY A 12 15.06 12.57 -15.51
CA GLY A 12 14.26 13.62 -14.91
C GLY A 12 12.77 13.22 -14.76
N PRO A 13 11.96 14.07 -14.12
CA PRO A 13 10.52 13.87 -13.97
C PRO A 13 9.82 13.40 -15.25
N MET A 14 8.86 12.47 -15.11
CA MET A 14 8.13 11.93 -16.25
C MET A 14 7.19 12.98 -16.84
N THR A 15 7.26 13.21 -18.14
CA THR A 15 6.34 14.09 -18.86
C THR A 15 4.97 13.44 -19.07
N ARG A 16 3.93 14.24 -19.35
CA ARG A 16 2.58 13.71 -19.63
C ARG A 16 2.55 12.76 -20.83
N SER A 17 3.38 12.99 -21.84
CA SER A 17 3.51 12.11 -23.01
C SER A 17 4.14 10.76 -22.65
N GLU A 18 5.17 10.76 -21.80
CA GLU A 18 5.76 9.53 -21.26
C GLU A 18 4.76 8.78 -20.38
N ALA A 19 4.02 9.46 -19.51
CA ALA A 19 2.98 8.85 -18.67
C ALA A 19 1.90 8.15 -19.51
N LYS A 20 1.42 8.80 -20.59
CA LYS A 20 0.48 8.19 -21.53
C LYS A 20 1.05 6.94 -22.20
N LYS A 21 2.32 6.97 -22.61
CA LYS A 21 3.00 5.81 -23.22
C LYS A 21 3.18 4.68 -22.21
N TYR A 22 3.58 5.00 -20.98
CA TYR A 22 3.75 4.06 -19.89
C TYR A 22 2.44 3.33 -19.59
N VAL A 23 1.37 4.08 -19.34
CA VAL A 23 0.05 3.52 -19.04
C VAL A 23 -0.50 2.70 -20.21
N LYS A 24 -0.31 3.16 -21.46
CA LYS A 24 -0.73 2.40 -22.64
C LYS A 24 0.03 1.07 -22.80
N ARG A 25 1.31 1.03 -22.41
CA ARG A 25 2.16 -0.17 -22.51
C ARG A 25 1.86 -1.17 -21.41
N ASN A 26 1.63 -0.69 -20.20
CA ASN A 26 1.63 -1.53 -18.99
C ASN A 26 0.24 -1.70 -18.36
N GLY A 27 -0.72 -0.84 -18.68
CA GLY A 27 -2.05 -0.84 -18.07
C GLY A 27 -2.88 -2.02 -18.51
N VAL A 28 -3.36 -2.80 -17.54
CA VAL A 28 -4.27 -3.93 -17.77
C VAL A 28 -5.54 -3.77 -16.96
N LEU A 29 -6.65 -4.27 -17.49
CA LEU A 29 -7.89 -4.43 -16.74
C LEU A 29 -7.86 -5.81 -16.06
N VAL A 30 -8.03 -5.82 -14.75
CA VAL A 30 -8.02 -7.03 -13.92
C VAL A 30 -9.39 -7.20 -13.28
N PRO A 31 -9.96 -8.42 -13.27
CA PRO A 31 -11.26 -8.67 -12.65
C PRO A 31 -11.31 -8.27 -11.17
N SER A 32 -12.48 -7.80 -10.74
CA SER A 32 -12.84 -7.56 -9.33
C SER A 32 -13.73 -8.71 -8.80
N PRO A 33 -13.66 -9.10 -7.52
CA PRO A 33 -12.72 -8.68 -6.48
C PRO A 33 -11.49 -9.61 -6.35
N LEU A 34 -10.31 -9.01 -6.23
CA LEU A 34 -9.06 -9.68 -5.84
C LEU A 34 -8.45 -9.01 -4.60
N TRP A 35 -9.25 -8.85 -3.53
CA TRP A 35 -8.81 -8.18 -2.29
C TRP A 35 -8.13 -9.13 -1.32
N THR A 36 -7.07 -9.79 -1.78
CA THR A 36 -6.28 -10.68 -0.94
C THR A 36 -4.93 -10.07 -0.60
N ALA A 37 -4.31 -10.53 0.48
CA ALA A 37 -2.96 -10.14 0.86
C ALA A 37 -1.90 -10.46 -0.21
N GLU A 38 -2.20 -11.35 -1.16
CA GLU A 38 -1.32 -11.65 -2.31
C GLU A 38 -1.44 -10.60 -3.43
N ASN A 39 -2.54 -9.84 -3.47
CA ASN A 39 -2.84 -8.88 -4.54
C ASN A 39 -2.76 -7.43 -4.07
N ILE A 40 -2.82 -7.15 -2.76
CA ILE A 40 -2.65 -5.81 -2.20
C ILE A 40 -1.20 -5.65 -1.73
N GLU A 41 -0.46 -4.78 -2.40
CA GLU A 41 0.97 -4.58 -2.22
C GLU A 41 1.32 -3.12 -1.93
N CYS A 42 2.57 -2.83 -1.59
CA CYS A 42 2.99 -1.44 -1.39
C CYS A 42 2.95 -0.65 -2.70
N ILE A 43 2.68 0.66 -2.63
CA ILE A 43 2.80 1.58 -3.78
C ILE A 43 4.25 1.77 -4.28
N ASP A 44 5.22 1.12 -3.65
CA ASP A 44 6.66 1.25 -3.87
C ASP A 44 7.04 1.06 -5.35
N ASP A 45 7.79 2.02 -5.87
CA ASP A 45 8.23 2.14 -7.26
C ASP A 45 9.29 1.10 -7.68
N ARG A 46 9.78 0.26 -6.76
CA ARG A 46 10.68 -0.87 -7.07
C ARG A 46 9.93 -2.13 -7.49
N ARG A 47 8.63 -2.22 -7.21
CA ARG A 47 7.83 -3.43 -7.49
C ARG A 47 7.58 -3.60 -8.98
N LYS A 48 7.74 -4.83 -9.48
CA LYS A 48 7.60 -5.17 -10.91
C LYS A 48 6.27 -5.83 -11.32
N SER A 49 5.47 -6.29 -10.36
CA SER A 49 4.21 -6.98 -10.67
C SER A 49 3.02 -6.02 -10.70
N ASN A 50 1.98 -6.47 -11.39
CA ASN A 50 0.64 -5.92 -11.26
C ASN A 50 0.03 -6.30 -9.91
N GLY A 51 -0.82 -5.44 -9.39
CA GLY A 51 -1.54 -5.60 -8.12
C GLY A 51 -2.28 -4.31 -7.75
N ILE A 52 -2.85 -4.28 -6.55
CA ILE A 52 -3.48 -3.13 -5.94
C ILE A 52 -2.45 -2.46 -5.01
N GLY A 53 -1.89 -1.35 -5.47
CA GLY A 53 -0.98 -0.52 -4.69
C GLY A 53 -1.71 0.23 -3.57
N TYR A 54 -1.32 -0.06 -2.32
CA TYR A 54 -1.70 0.61 -1.08
C TYR A 54 -0.46 0.96 -0.27
N PRO A 55 -0.30 2.17 0.31
CA PRO A 55 0.88 2.50 1.11
C PRO A 55 1.12 1.48 2.24
N GLY A 56 2.24 0.74 2.19
CA GLY A 56 2.54 -0.30 3.17
C GLY A 56 1.75 -1.62 3.04
N GLY A 57 1.05 -1.86 1.92
CA GLY A 57 0.28 -3.08 1.69
C GLY A 57 -0.90 -3.23 2.65
N VAL A 58 -1.32 -4.47 2.93
CA VAL A 58 -2.44 -4.73 3.86
C VAL A 58 -2.11 -4.29 5.29
N LEU A 59 -0.84 -4.35 5.71
CA LEU A 59 -0.42 -3.82 7.02
C LEU A 59 -0.65 -2.32 7.15
N GLY A 60 -0.34 -1.54 6.11
CA GLY A 60 -0.64 -0.11 6.07
C GLY A 60 -2.16 0.15 6.08
N MET A 61 -2.94 -0.66 5.37
CA MET A 61 -4.40 -0.58 5.38
C MET A 61 -4.99 -0.89 6.76
N ALA A 62 -4.46 -1.90 7.46
CA ALA A 62 -4.85 -2.21 8.83
C ALA A 62 -4.55 -1.03 9.77
N ALA A 63 -3.39 -0.37 9.61
CA ALA A 63 -3.06 0.86 10.33
C ALA A 63 -4.04 2.00 10.04
N THR A 64 -4.41 2.23 8.77
CA THR A 64 -5.44 3.22 8.40
C THR A 64 -6.79 2.93 9.09
N LEU A 65 -7.25 1.68 9.03
CA LEU A 65 -8.53 1.28 9.61
C LEU A 65 -8.51 1.43 11.14
N PHE A 66 -7.45 0.96 11.81
CA PHE A 66 -7.29 1.08 13.26
C PHE A 66 -7.22 2.54 13.71
N SER A 67 -6.53 3.41 12.95
CA SER A 67 -6.47 4.85 13.21
C SER A 67 -7.85 5.52 13.21
N SER A 68 -8.85 4.90 12.58
CA SER A 68 -10.23 5.40 12.50
C SER A 68 -11.12 4.96 13.66
N VAL A 69 -10.65 4.02 14.48
CA VAL A 69 -11.35 3.48 15.66
C VAL A 69 -11.17 4.40 16.86
N ASP A 70 -12.21 4.56 17.68
CA ASP A 70 -12.11 5.32 18.93
C ASP A 70 -11.22 4.64 19.98
N THR A 71 -10.61 5.44 20.85
CA THR A 71 -9.61 4.97 21.82
C THR A 71 -10.14 3.90 22.78
N ASP A 72 -11.40 3.95 23.18
CA ASP A 72 -11.98 2.98 24.11
C ASP A 72 -12.23 1.63 23.42
N SER A 73 -12.73 1.67 22.17
CA SER A 73 -12.91 0.48 21.35
C SER A 73 -11.58 -0.20 21.02
N ARG A 74 -10.50 0.56 20.75
CA ARG A 74 -9.17 -0.02 20.52
C ARG A 74 -8.72 -0.91 21.68
N LYS A 75 -8.96 -0.50 22.93
CA LYS A 75 -8.65 -1.31 24.12
C LYS A 75 -9.51 -2.56 24.20
N LYS A 76 -10.82 -2.44 23.96
CA LYS A 76 -11.78 -3.56 24.00
C LYS A 76 -11.48 -4.64 22.96
N ILE A 77 -10.98 -4.23 21.79
CA ILE A 77 -10.62 -5.13 20.68
C ILE A 77 -9.29 -5.88 20.95
N GLY A 78 -8.54 -5.48 21.99
CA GLY A 78 -7.21 -6.04 22.28
C GLY A 78 -6.10 -5.36 21.48
N GLY A 79 -6.23 -4.06 21.26
CA GLY A 79 -5.24 -3.24 20.57
C GLY A 79 -5.17 -3.50 19.06
N PHE A 80 -4.07 -3.06 18.48
CA PHE A 80 -3.72 -3.31 17.09
C PHE A 80 -3.59 -4.80 16.80
N THR A 81 -3.03 -5.61 17.71
CA THR A 81 -2.91 -7.05 17.49
C THR A 81 -4.27 -7.73 17.34
N GLY A 82 -5.23 -7.44 18.23
CA GLY A 82 -6.57 -8.01 18.15
C GLY A 82 -7.33 -7.53 16.91
N PHE A 83 -7.15 -6.26 16.56
CA PHE A 83 -7.74 -5.68 15.36
C PHE A 83 -7.18 -6.30 14.07
N GLY A 84 -5.85 -6.41 13.98
CA GLY A 84 -5.15 -7.01 12.84
C GLY A 84 -5.59 -8.46 12.61
N LYS A 85 -5.66 -9.27 13.66
CA LYS A 85 -6.16 -10.66 13.58
C LYS A 85 -7.56 -10.77 12.97
N SER A 86 -8.42 -9.78 13.21
CA SER A 86 -9.78 -9.76 12.66
C SER A 86 -9.80 -9.48 11.16
N LEU A 87 -8.82 -8.72 10.66
CA LEU A 87 -8.64 -8.43 9.25
C LEU A 87 -7.95 -9.57 8.48
N GLU A 88 -7.19 -10.44 9.14
CA GLU A 88 -6.52 -11.57 8.48
C GLU A 88 -7.51 -12.45 7.70
N ASN A 89 -8.70 -12.71 8.25
CA ASN A 89 -9.71 -13.50 7.55
C ASN A 89 -10.30 -12.77 6.34
N PHE A 90 -10.50 -11.46 6.45
CA PHE A 90 -11.07 -10.66 5.37
C PHE A 90 -10.13 -10.59 4.15
N PHE A 91 -8.82 -10.42 4.40
CA PHE A 91 -7.82 -10.35 3.33
C PHE A 91 -7.20 -11.70 2.97
N GLY A 92 -7.59 -12.79 3.63
CA GLY A 92 -6.92 -14.08 3.50
C GLY A 92 -5.45 -14.06 3.93
N GLY A 93 -5.08 -13.16 4.84
CA GLY A 93 -3.74 -12.99 5.38
C GLY A 93 -3.32 -11.53 5.60
N MET A 94 -2.02 -11.25 5.58
CA MET A 94 -1.43 -9.92 5.75
C MET A 94 -0.22 -9.75 4.85
N SER A 95 -0.04 -8.55 4.31
CA SER A 95 1.10 -8.21 3.47
C SER A 95 1.78 -6.92 3.88
N GLY A 96 3.09 -6.91 3.70
CA GLY A 96 3.95 -5.73 3.77
C GLY A 96 5.19 -6.00 2.93
N HIS A 97 6.19 -5.13 3.03
CA HIS A 97 7.45 -5.36 2.34
C HIS A 97 8.63 -4.81 3.14
N THR A 98 9.81 -5.28 2.77
CA THR A 98 11.11 -4.74 3.13
C THR A 98 11.94 -4.56 1.85
N ASP A 99 13.20 -4.24 2.00
CA ASP A 99 14.17 -4.22 0.93
C ASP A 99 15.50 -4.88 1.31
N ASP A 100 16.34 -5.04 0.29
CA ASP A 100 17.69 -5.59 0.35
C ASP A 100 18.64 -4.84 1.29
N HIS A 101 18.38 -3.55 1.58
CA HIS A 101 19.17 -2.77 2.52
C HIS A 101 18.77 -3.01 3.98
N ASN A 102 17.58 -3.57 4.20
CA ASN A 102 17.01 -3.83 5.52
C ASN A 102 16.69 -5.32 5.74
N GLU A 103 17.31 -6.20 4.95
CA GLU A 103 17.17 -7.65 5.14
C GLU A 103 17.73 -8.07 6.51
N GLY A 104 16.96 -8.88 7.25
CA GLY A 104 17.33 -9.30 8.60
C GLY A 104 17.12 -8.25 9.71
N HIS A 105 16.59 -7.08 9.38
CA HIS A 105 16.22 -6.09 10.39
C HIS A 105 15.14 -6.62 11.37
N ALA A 106 15.22 -6.25 12.65
CA ALA A 106 14.32 -6.74 13.69
C ALA A 106 12.84 -6.42 13.40
N PHE A 107 12.58 -5.22 12.87
CA PHE A 107 11.29 -4.85 12.30
C PHE A 107 11.18 -5.35 10.85
N PRO A 108 10.27 -6.30 10.53
CA PRO A 108 10.21 -6.95 9.21
C PRO A 108 9.89 -6.04 8.03
N CYS A 109 9.38 -4.82 8.26
CA CYS A 109 9.05 -3.88 7.20
C CYS A 109 9.95 -2.63 7.23
N ALA A 110 11.20 -2.76 7.67
CA ALA A 110 12.10 -1.63 7.80
C ALA A 110 12.47 -0.98 6.46
N GLY A 111 12.42 -1.71 5.35
CA GLY A 111 12.54 -1.17 3.99
C GLY A 111 11.27 -0.50 3.44
N CYS A 112 10.16 -0.50 4.20
CA CYS A 112 8.93 0.17 3.81
C CYS A 112 8.89 1.60 4.34
N GLY A 113 9.06 2.59 3.45
CA GLY A 113 9.02 3.99 3.83
C GLY A 113 7.71 4.42 4.52
N HIS A 114 6.57 3.84 4.14
CA HIS A 114 5.27 4.14 4.77
C HIS A 114 5.17 3.58 6.20
N LEU A 115 5.49 2.30 6.40
CA LEU A 115 5.40 1.68 7.73
C LEU A 115 6.47 2.25 8.67
N GLN A 116 7.67 2.56 8.17
CA GLN A 116 8.67 3.33 8.92
C GLN A 116 8.17 4.73 9.30
N ALA A 117 7.42 5.41 8.43
CA ALA A 117 6.86 6.72 8.75
C ALA A 117 5.81 6.64 9.86
N ILE A 118 4.94 5.61 9.82
CA ILE A 118 4.00 5.34 10.91
C ILE A 118 4.75 5.12 12.22
N ARG A 119 5.82 4.30 12.23
CA ARG A 119 6.60 4.04 13.45
C ARG A 119 7.28 5.26 14.03
N ASN A 120 7.86 6.09 13.16
CA ASN A 120 8.61 7.28 13.57
C ASN A 120 7.69 8.46 13.95
N SER A 121 6.43 8.44 13.50
CA SER A 121 5.48 9.55 13.68
C SER A 121 4.05 9.02 13.89
N PRO A 122 3.78 8.15 14.88
CA PRO A 122 2.54 7.41 14.99
C PRO A 122 1.32 8.31 15.21
N ASP A 123 1.47 9.41 15.93
CA ASP A 123 0.39 10.38 16.17
C ASP A 123 0.01 11.14 14.89
N GLU A 124 1.00 11.52 14.07
CA GLU A 124 0.74 12.19 12.78
C GLU A 124 -0.05 11.29 11.82
N TYR A 125 0.28 10.00 11.79
CA TYR A 125 -0.41 8.98 11.00
C TYR A 125 -1.70 8.47 11.66
N GLY A 126 -2.07 8.98 12.84
CA GLY A 126 -3.32 8.68 13.54
C GLY A 126 -3.34 7.35 14.31
N LEU A 127 -2.22 6.62 14.32
CA LEU A 127 -2.08 5.35 15.03
C LEU A 127 -2.16 5.60 16.54
N GLY A 128 -1.47 6.63 17.03
CA GLY A 128 -1.27 6.89 18.46
C GLY A 128 0.02 6.25 18.97
N SER A 129 0.90 7.03 19.60
CA SER A 129 2.17 6.55 20.16
C SER A 129 2.01 5.45 21.21
N GLU A 130 0.88 5.44 21.93
CA GLU A 130 0.51 4.40 22.89
C GLU A 130 0.28 3.02 22.25
N HIS A 131 0.08 2.96 20.93
CA HIS A 131 -0.17 1.73 20.19
C HIS A 131 1.06 1.23 19.41
N LEU A 132 2.18 1.95 19.44
CA LEU A 132 3.35 1.65 18.63
C LEU A 132 3.96 0.27 18.95
N HIS A 133 4.08 -0.08 20.23
CA HIS A 133 4.64 -1.38 20.62
C HIS A 133 3.78 -2.55 20.12
N ASP A 134 2.46 -2.46 20.28
CA ASP A 134 1.53 -3.49 19.82
C ASP A 134 1.46 -3.58 18.29
N PHE A 135 1.60 -2.44 17.60
CA PHE A 135 1.79 -2.42 16.15
C PHE A 135 3.08 -3.14 15.73
N ASP A 136 4.20 -2.84 16.37
CA ASP A 136 5.50 -3.47 16.08
C ASP A 136 5.48 -4.99 16.35
N ASP A 137 4.88 -5.41 17.47
CA ASP A 137 4.70 -6.82 17.82
C ASP A 137 3.85 -7.56 16.78
N TYR A 138 2.74 -6.95 16.34
CA TYR A 138 1.89 -7.54 15.33
C TYR A 138 2.61 -7.67 13.99
N VAL A 139 3.30 -6.63 13.52
CA VAL A 139 4.10 -6.69 12.28
C VAL A 139 5.22 -7.73 12.41
N GLY A 140 5.86 -7.82 13.58
CA GLY A 140 6.81 -8.87 13.93
C GLY A 140 6.21 -10.28 13.76
N SER A 141 4.98 -10.48 14.26
CA SER A 141 4.24 -11.74 14.11
C SER A 141 3.91 -12.08 12.65
N VAL A 142 3.62 -11.07 11.82
CA VAL A 142 3.38 -11.26 10.38
C VAL A 142 4.69 -11.66 9.69
N GLY A 143 5.80 -11.02 10.02
CA GLY A 143 7.13 -11.39 9.52
C GLY A 143 7.54 -12.81 9.92
N GLY A 144 7.27 -13.23 11.16
CA GLY A 144 7.48 -14.61 11.60
C GLY A 144 6.67 -15.61 10.77
N ARG A 145 5.37 -15.36 10.60
CA ARG A 145 4.47 -16.21 9.81
C ARG A 145 4.84 -16.28 8.32
N ALA A 146 5.30 -15.18 7.75
CA ALA A 146 5.81 -15.15 6.38
C ALA A 146 7.08 -16.02 6.22
N ARG A 147 8.02 -15.95 7.17
CA ARG A 147 9.22 -16.82 7.19
C ARG A 147 8.87 -18.30 7.33
N ASP A 148 7.83 -18.61 8.08
CA ASP A 148 7.31 -19.98 8.25
C ASP A 148 6.47 -20.45 7.04
N ASN A 149 6.41 -19.67 5.95
CA ASN A 149 5.61 -19.93 4.75
C ASN A 149 4.12 -20.16 5.05
N LYS A 150 3.58 -19.48 6.07
CA LYS A 150 2.15 -19.54 6.36
C LYS A 150 1.38 -18.86 5.24
N ARG A 151 0.49 -19.62 4.59
CA ARG A 151 -0.34 -19.13 3.47
C ARG A 151 -1.02 -17.79 3.81
N GLY A 152 -0.94 -16.85 2.89
CA GLY A 152 -1.54 -15.51 2.99
C GLY A 152 -0.68 -14.47 3.72
N PHE A 153 0.41 -14.85 4.40
CA PHE A 153 1.29 -13.92 5.09
C PHE A 153 2.54 -13.64 4.26
N ASN A 154 2.70 -12.41 3.81
CA ASN A 154 3.76 -12.02 2.88
C ASN A 154 4.55 -10.80 3.38
N ILE A 155 5.88 -10.92 3.44
CA ILE A 155 6.79 -9.77 3.50
C ILE A 155 7.59 -9.80 2.21
N PHE A 156 7.20 -8.98 1.23
CA PHE A 156 7.91 -8.91 -0.04
C PHE A 156 9.30 -8.29 0.16
N ASN A 157 10.31 -8.81 -0.54
CA ASN A 157 11.64 -8.20 -0.55
C ASN A 157 11.84 -7.46 -1.87
N TYR A 158 12.03 -6.14 -1.81
CA TYR A 158 12.27 -5.31 -2.98
C TYR A 158 13.77 -5.01 -3.12
N PHE A 159 14.23 -4.91 -4.36
CA PHE A 159 15.64 -4.78 -4.68
C PHE A 159 15.92 -3.49 -5.45
N GLY A 160 17.09 -2.92 -5.22
CA GLY A 160 17.55 -1.71 -5.89
C GLY A 160 17.05 -0.41 -5.24
N GLY A 161 17.48 0.71 -5.83
CA GLY A 161 17.17 2.05 -5.35
C GLY A 161 15.86 2.60 -5.91
N HIS A 162 15.25 3.50 -5.14
CA HIS A 162 14.13 4.33 -5.57
C HIS A 162 14.55 5.32 -6.65
N ASN A 163 13.75 5.44 -7.70
CA ASN A 163 13.94 6.42 -8.77
C ASN A 163 12.59 6.82 -9.40
N ALA A 164 11.55 6.94 -8.58
CA ALA A 164 10.22 7.31 -9.03
C ALA A 164 10.23 8.62 -9.82
N ARG A 165 9.70 8.58 -11.04
CA ARG A 165 9.62 9.73 -11.95
C ARG A 165 8.24 10.37 -11.97
N ALA A 166 7.23 9.69 -11.45
CA ALA A 166 5.86 10.19 -11.29
C ALA A 166 5.08 9.42 -10.20
N VAL A 167 3.94 9.98 -9.83
CA VAL A 167 2.88 9.29 -9.08
C VAL A 167 1.67 9.08 -9.99
N MET A 168 1.22 7.84 -10.13
CA MET A 168 0.03 7.44 -10.88
C MET A 168 -1.12 7.18 -9.91
N HIS A 169 -2.18 8.00 -9.98
CA HIS A 169 -3.40 7.82 -9.18
C HIS A 169 -4.45 7.13 -10.03
N ILE A 170 -4.73 5.85 -9.74
CA ILE A 170 -5.74 5.09 -10.44
C ILE A 170 -7.11 5.32 -9.77
N ASN A 171 -8.02 5.95 -10.51
CA ASN A 171 -9.37 6.29 -10.06
C ASN A 171 -10.46 5.39 -10.68
N SER A 172 -10.11 4.27 -11.31
CA SER A 172 -11.11 3.34 -11.84
C SER A 172 -11.84 2.62 -10.70
N VAL A 173 -13.16 2.76 -10.68
CA VAL A 173 -14.08 1.94 -9.88
C VAL A 173 -15.12 1.43 -10.87
N ASP A 174 -14.80 0.36 -11.57
CA ASP A 174 -15.79 -0.37 -12.35
C ASP A 174 -16.06 -1.69 -11.60
N ASP A 175 -17.32 -2.09 -11.50
CA ASP A 175 -17.72 -3.19 -10.62
C ASP A 175 -17.08 -4.52 -11.06
N ASP A 176 -16.82 -4.66 -12.36
CA ASP A 176 -16.26 -5.88 -12.93
C ASP A 176 -14.72 -5.86 -13.03
N HIS A 177 -14.10 -4.68 -13.14
CA HIS A 177 -12.66 -4.56 -13.41
C HIS A 177 -12.01 -3.34 -12.75
N HIS A 178 -10.73 -3.47 -12.43
CA HIS A 178 -9.87 -2.33 -12.09
C HIS A 178 -8.66 -2.24 -13.02
N ILE A 179 -8.13 -1.04 -13.17
CA ILE A 179 -6.82 -0.85 -13.82
C ILE A 179 -5.75 -1.28 -12.84
N SER A 180 -4.84 -2.13 -13.30
CA SER A 180 -3.57 -2.39 -12.62
C SER A 180 -2.41 -1.89 -13.47
N LEU A 181 -1.40 -1.34 -12.81
CA LEU A 181 -0.15 -0.89 -13.39
C LEU A 181 0.99 -1.42 -12.52
N PRO A 182 2.06 -2.00 -13.11
CA PRO A 182 3.25 -2.32 -12.35
C PRO A 182 3.91 -1.00 -11.91
N PRO A 183 4.52 -0.91 -10.73
CA PRO A 183 5.29 0.30 -10.35
C PRO A 183 6.62 0.47 -11.10
N ASN A 184 7.21 -0.64 -11.56
CA ASN A 184 8.49 -0.68 -12.27
C ASN A 184 8.38 -1.58 -13.51
N ASP A 185 8.58 -1.01 -14.70
CA ASP A 185 8.63 -1.79 -15.95
C ASP A 185 10.06 -2.00 -16.46
N GLU A 186 11.03 -1.94 -15.55
CA GLU A 186 12.48 -2.00 -15.78
C GLU A 186 13.07 -0.76 -16.45
N THR A 187 12.23 0.09 -17.05
CA THR A 187 12.64 1.34 -17.73
C THR A 187 12.25 2.58 -16.94
N ASP A 188 11.06 2.55 -16.33
CA ASP A 188 10.45 3.63 -15.58
C ASP A 188 9.95 3.12 -14.24
N GLN A 189 10.31 3.84 -13.18
CA GLN A 189 9.80 3.65 -11.83
C GLN A 189 8.75 4.74 -11.55
N VAL A 190 7.59 4.35 -11.06
CA VAL A 190 6.49 5.25 -10.66
C VAL A 190 5.83 4.73 -9.39
N PHE A 191 5.35 5.62 -8.54
CA PHE A 191 4.45 5.21 -7.46
C PHE A 191 3.06 4.97 -8.04
N VAL A 192 2.45 3.81 -7.79
CA VAL A 192 1.11 3.48 -8.28
C VAL A 192 0.14 3.35 -7.13
N ASN A 193 -0.86 4.23 -7.09
CA ASN A 193 -1.83 4.29 -6.01
C ASN A 193 -3.26 4.07 -6.52
N HIS A 194 -3.90 2.99 -6.07
CA HIS A 194 -5.23 2.59 -6.54
C HIS A 194 -6.36 3.24 -5.74
N ARG A 195 -6.44 4.57 -5.75
CA ARG A 195 -7.37 5.35 -4.91
C ARG A 195 -8.82 4.87 -4.97
N GLY A 196 -9.32 4.59 -6.18
CA GLY A 196 -10.69 4.14 -6.38
C GLY A 196 -10.97 2.82 -5.66
N VAL A 197 -10.19 1.78 -5.99
CA VAL A 197 -10.30 0.44 -5.40
C VAL A 197 -10.02 0.46 -3.90
N ASN A 198 -8.99 1.19 -3.45
CA ASN A 198 -8.62 1.28 -2.03
C ASN A 198 -9.77 1.84 -1.17
N ARG A 199 -10.52 2.82 -1.68
CA ARG A 199 -11.71 3.34 -0.98
C ARG A 199 -12.81 2.31 -0.84
N VAL A 200 -13.08 1.52 -1.89
CA VAL A 200 -14.04 0.41 -1.84
C VAL A 200 -13.62 -0.65 -0.83
N ILE A 201 -12.32 -1.02 -0.82
CA ILE A 201 -11.79 -1.99 0.14
C ILE A 201 -11.96 -1.48 1.58
N LEU A 202 -11.62 -0.21 1.83
CA LEU A 202 -11.76 0.41 3.16
C LEU A 202 -13.23 0.43 3.62
N ASP A 203 -14.18 0.76 2.74
CA ASP A 203 -15.61 0.75 3.05
C ASP A 203 -16.11 -0.68 3.38
N ASN A 204 -15.67 -1.69 2.61
CA ASN A 204 -16.06 -3.08 2.86
C ASN A 204 -15.43 -3.65 4.14
N ALA A 205 -14.14 -3.40 4.37
CA ALA A 205 -13.46 -3.78 5.60
C ALA A 205 -14.10 -3.10 6.82
N ARG A 206 -14.45 -1.82 6.71
CA ARG A 206 -15.23 -1.09 7.73
C ARG A 206 -16.56 -1.78 8.01
N GLY A 207 -17.33 -2.12 6.98
CA GLY A 207 -18.62 -2.80 7.13
C GLY A 207 -18.50 -4.14 7.87
N VAL A 208 -17.52 -4.96 7.51
CA VAL A 208 -17.23 -6.23 8.19
C VAL A 208 -16.85 -6.00 9.65
N LEU A 209 -15.93 -5.07 9.92
CA LEU A 209 -15.50 -4.76 11.29
C LEU A 209 -16.63 -4.17 12.14
N GLN A 210 -17.54 -3.38 11.56
CA GLN A 210 -18.74 -2.90 12.24
C GLN A 210 -19.71 -4.04 12.57
N GLY A 211 -19.81 -5.07 11.72
CA GLY A 211 -20.56 -6.29 12.04
C GLY A 211 -19.97 -7.08 13.20
N ILE A 212 -18.63 -7.09 13.34
CA ILE A 212 -17.93 -7.82 14.41
C ILE A 212 -17.95 -7.05 15.73
N PHE A 213 -17.68 -5.74 15.69
CA PHE A 213 -17.40 -4.93 16.88
C PHE A 213 -18.45 -3.86 17.19
N GLY A 214 -19.43 -3.67 16.31
CA GLY A 214 -20.40 -2.58 16.42
C GLY A 214 -19.85 -1.23 15.92
N GLY A 215 -20.46 -0.14 16.38
CA GLY A 215 -20.13 1.23 15.96
C GLY A 215 -18.83 1.77 16.55
N ILE A 216 -17.67 1.22 16.15
CA ILE A 216 -16.34 1.56 16.68
C ILE A 216 -15.61 2.68 15.92
N PHE A 217 -16.06 3.00 14.71
CA PHE A 217 -15.42 3.99 13.84
C PHE A 217 -15.95 5.38 14.16
N VAL A 218 -15.06 6.27 14.58
CA VAL A 218 -15.36 7.69 14.86
C VAL A 218 -14.88 8.63 13.75
N ARG A 219 -14.10 8.11 12.81
CA ARG A 219 -13.62 8.83 11.62
C ARG A 219 -13.84 7.97 10.39
N ASP A 220 -14.02 8.59 9.24
CA ASP A 220 -14.09 7.87 7.97
C ASP A 220 -12.67 7.36 7.61
N PRO A 221 -12.45 6.04 7.45
CA PRO A 221 -11.16 5.51 7.05
C PRO A 221 -10.60 6.10 5.77
N LYS A 222 -11.45 6.59 4.86
CA LYS A 222 -11.02 7.24 3.61
C LYS A 222 -10.33 8.59 3.85
N GLU A 223 -10.76 9.33 4.86
CA GLU A 223 -10.10 10.59 5.26
C GLU A 223 -8.73 10.32 5.87
N ILE A 224 -8.63 9.28 6.71
CA ILE A 224 -7.34 8.84 7.27
C ILE A 224 -6.41 8.37 6.15
N TYR A 225 -6.92 7.60 5.20
CA TYR A 225 -6.16 7.14 4.03
C TYR A 225 -5.62 8.31 3.21
N ASP A 226 -6.45 9.29 2.82
CA ASP A 226 -5.99 10.46 2.06
C ASP A 226 -4.93 11.26 2.85
N LYS A 227 -5.10 11.42 4.17
CA LYS A 227 -4.11 12.07 5.04
C LYS A 227 -2.79 11.31 5.03
N GLN A 228 -2.82 10.01 5.29
CA GLN A 228 -1.64 9.15 5.35
C GLN A 228 -0.91 9.10 4.00
N LEU A 229 -1.64 9.06 2.89
CA LEU A 229 -1.07 9.14 1.55
C LEU A 229 -0.33 10.47 1.34
N GLY A 230 -0.92 11.60 1.74
CA GLY A 230 -0.29 12.91 1.64
C GLY A 230 0.98 13.03 2.49
N LEU A 231 0.98 12.49 3.71
CA LEU A 231 2.17 12.43 4.57
C LEU A 231 3.27 11.55 3.97
N THR A 232 2.88 10.40 3.40
CA THR A 232 3.80 9.47 2.75
C THR A 232 4.44 10.12 1.54
N ALA A 233 3.65 10.79 0.70
CA ALA A 233 4.16 11.48 -0.49
C ALA A 233 5.20 12.55 -0.13
N LYS A 234 4.93 13.38 0.89
CA LYS A 234 5.90 14.39 1.38
C LYS A 234 7.19 13.75 1.89
N ARG A 235 7.07 12.67 2.67
CA ARG A 235 8.22 12.02 3.31
C ARG A 235 9.12 11.30 2.30
N LEU A 236 8.53 10.74 1.25
CA LEU A 236 9.25 10.10 0.15
C LEU A 236 9.71 11.10 -0.93
N GLY A 237 9.41 12.41 -0.77
CA GLY A 237 9.68 13.42 -1.80
C GLY A 237 8.86 13.24 -3.08
N ALA A 238 7.83 12.38 -3.04
CA ALA A 238 6.93 12.14 -4.16
C ALA A 238 6.04 13.36 -4.47
N ASP A 239 5.91 14.30 -3.53
CA ASP A 239 5.27 15.60 -3.74
C ASP A 239 6.06 16.53 -4.68
N LYS A 240 7.31 16.17 -5.01
CA LYS A 240 8.20 16.93 -5.90
C LYS A 240 8.26 16.39 -7.33
N ILE A 241 7.59 15.28 -7.61
CA ILE A 241 7.48 14.69 -8.95
C ILE A 241 6.05 14.86 -9.50
N PRO A 242 5.81 14.76 -10.82
CA PRO A 242 4.49 14.92 -11.40
C PRO A 242 3.48 13.87 -10.92
N HIS A 243 2.23 14.30 -10.71
CA HIS A 243 1.11 13.44 -10.39
C HIS A 243 0.18 13.36 -11.60
N TYR A 244 -0.19 12.15 -11.99
CA TYR A 244 -1.14 11.90 -13.09
C TYR A 244 -2.33 11.11 -12.60
N THR A 245 -3.50 11.39 -13.16
CA THR A 245 -4.70 10.59 -12.89
C THR A 245 -4.88 9.58 -14.02
N VAL A 246 -5.06 8.32 -13.65
CA VAL A 246 -5.32 7.21 -14.56
C VAL A 246 -6.76 6.74 -14.37
N SER A 247 -7.54 6.69 -15.44
CA SER A 247 -8.95 6.32 -15.42
C SER A 247 -9.29 5.39 -16.58
N SER A 248 -10.37 4.62 -16.44
CA SER A 248 -10.96 3.86 -17.56
C SER A 248 -12.24 4.57 -18.00
N LYS A 249 -12.42 4.75 -19.30
CA LYS A 249 -13.68 5.19 -19.89
C LYS A 249 -13.92 4.41 -21.17
N ASP A 250 -15.08 3.76 -21.28
CA ASP A 250 -15.48 2.95 -22.43
C ASP A 250 -14.43 1.87 -22.78
N GLY A 251 -13.86 1.23 -21.76
CA GLY A 251 -12.81 0.21 -21.89
C GLY A 251 -11.43 0.75 -22.31
N LYS A 252 -11.25 2.08 -22.38
CA LYS A 252 -9.97 2.72 -22.70
C LYS A 252 -9.36 3.37 -21.47
N ILE A 253 -8.08 3.10 -21.24
CA ILE A 253 -7.32 3.72 -20.17
C ILE A 253 -6.81 5.09 -20.61
N ASN A 254 -7.10 6.13 -19.83
CA ASN A 254 -6.74 7.51 -20.07
C ASN A 254 -5.79 8.04 -18.98
N VAL A 255 -4.99 9.05 -19.33
CA VAL A 255 -4.11 9.76 -18.41
C VAL A 255 -4.37 11.26 -18.50
N ASP A 256 -4.84 11.81 -17.39
CA ASP A 256 -5.11 13.24 -17.22
C ASP A 256 -3.98 13.93 -16.45
#